data_AF-A0A369R658-F1
#
_entry.id   AF-A0A369R658-F1
#
_cell.length_a   1.000
_cell.length_b   1.000
_cell.length_c   1.000
_cell.angle_alpha   90.00
_cell.angle_beta   90.00
_cell.angle_gamma   90.00
#
_symmetry.space_group_name_H-M   'P 1'
#
loop_
_entity.id
_entity.type
_entity.pdbx_description
1 polymer ?
#
loop_
_entity_poly.entity_id
_entity_poly.type
_entity_poly.pdbx_seq_one_letter_code
_entity_poly.pdbx_strand_id
1 'polypeptide(L)'
;MAGAPGDTLPGIDARFWQAVVAGAFLAMGWLVNGWQNRRERRALRAERLRDAHRALFAQIRAYPLQLVSHEDLGRYGDEMVDRMRADPGPVPLVPRERADRGFVALIPEIHILPRVTIDPVVTHYTHLHAIEALADDMRAEGVAALGQERRIALYEDYIRMRGLARDYGEVRLAVIESYASDGKTAAEAEARRLSSPGAARSAP
;
A
#
# COMPACT_ATOMS: atom_id res chain seq x y z
N MET A 1 -47.65 73.43 -36.62
CA MET A 1 -46.61 72.80 -37.48
C MET A 1 -45.34 72.68 -36.66
N ALA A 2 -44.72 71.49 -36.72
CA ALA A 2 -43.36 71.11 -36.29
C ALA A 2 -42.97 71.40 -34.82
N GLY A 3 -42.61 70.45 -33.96
CA GLY A 3 -41.95 69.16 -34.18
C GLY A 3 -40.48 69.28 -33.74
N ALA A 4 -40.17 68.92 -32.49
CA ALA A 4 -38.83 68.56 -32.04
C ALA A 4 -38.92 67.70 -30.75
N PRO A 5 -38.95 66.36 -30.87
CA PRO A 5 -38.76 65.48 -29.71
C PRO A 5 -37.29 65.54 -29.28
N GLY A 6 -37.12 65.79 -27.99
CA GLY A 6 -35.82 65.94 -27.33
C GLY A 6 -34.94 64.70 -27.44
N ASP A 7 -33.65 65.00 -27.55
CA ASP A 7 -32.48 64.23 -27.14
C ASP A 7 -32.77 62.90 -26.45
N THR A 8 -32.77 61.83 -27.24
CA THR A 8 -32.50 60.48 -26.74
C THR A 8 -31.04 60.17 -27.05
N LEU A 9 -30.15 60.60 -26.15
CA LEU A 9 -28.86 59.90 -26.01
C LEU A 9 -29.19 58.43 -25.76
N PRO A 10 -28.56 57.46 -26.45
CA PRO A 10 -28.90 56.05 -26.36
C PRO A 10 -28.45 55.54 -24.98
N GLY A 11 -29.27 55.78 -23.97
CA GLY A 11 -29.10 55.23 -22.64
C GLY A 11 -29.22 53.73 -22.76
N ILE A 12 -28.09 53.03 -22.66
CA ILE A 12 -28.05 51.58 -22.56
C ILE A 12 -29.11 51.18 -21.52
N ASP A 13 -30.11 50.41 -21.97
CA ASP A 13 -31.29 50.05 -21.18
C ASP A 13 -30.82 49.51 -19.81
N ALA A 14 -31.30 50.11 -18.72
CA ALA A 14 -30.95 49.71 -17.36
C ALA A 14 -31.22 48.21 -17.12
N ARG A 15 -32.20 47.63 -17.84
CA ARG A 15 -32.51 46.20 -17.81
C ARG A 15 -31.41 45.34 -18.44
N PHE A 16 -30.77 45.83 -19.50
CA PHE A 16 -29.62 45.16 -20.12
C PHE A 16 -28.44 45.11 -19.15
N TRP A 17 -28.11 46.22 -18.49
CA TRP A 17 -27.06 46.26 -17.48
C TRP A 17 -27.37 45.36 -16.28
N GLN A 18 -28.63 45.31 -15.82
CA GLN A 18 -29.07 44.40 -14.76
C GLN A 18 -28.90 42.94 -15.16
N ALA A 19 -29.28 42.57 -16.39
CA ALA A 19 -29.10 41.20 -16.90
C ALA A 19 -27.61 40.82 -17.01
N VAL A 20 -26.76 41.73 -17.46
CA VAL A 20 -25.30 41.53 -17.53
C VAL A 20 -24.71 41.33 -16.14
N VAL A 21 -25.07 42.18 -15.18
CA VAL A 21 -24.60 42.07 -13.79
C VAL A 21 -25.09 40.78 -13.15
N ALA A 22 -26.38 40.45 -13.28
CA ALA A 22 -26.94 39.20 -12.77
C ALA A 22 -26.26 37.97 -13.38
N GLY A 23 -26.02 37.97 -14.70
CA GLY A 23 -25.29 36.91 -15.38
C GLY A 23 -23.85 36.75 -14.89
N ALA A 24 -23.14 37.87 -14.67
CA ALA A 24 -21.79 37.87 -14.13
C ALA A 24 -21.73 37.32 -12.69
N PHE A 25 -22.69 37.70 -11.83
CA PHE A 25 -22.80 37.17 -10.47
C PHE A 25 -23.04 35.66 -10.45
N LEU A 26 -23.95 35.17 -11.29
CA LEU A 26 -24.22 33.72 -11.43
C LEU A 26 -22.99 32.96 -11.93
N ALA A 27 -22.31 33.48 -12.96
CA ALA A 27 -21.09 32.88 -13.50
C ALA A 27 -19.96 32.84 -12.46
N MET A 28 -19.77 33.92 -11.70
CA MET A 28 -18.80 33.97 -10.61
C MET A 28 -19.13 32.97 -9.51
N GLY A 29 -20.41 32.86 -9.12
CA GLY A 29 -20.88 31.86 -8.15
C GLY A 29 -20.56 30.42 -8.57
N TRP A 30 -20.73 30.09 -9.85
CA TRP A 30 -20.40 28.77 -10.39
C TRP A 30 -18.89 28.51 -10.42
N LEU A 31 -18.09 29.53 -10.73
CA LEU A 31 -16.63 29.43 -10.74
C LEU A 31 -16.07 29.22 -9.33
N VAL A 32 -16.57 29.98 -8.34
CA VAL A 32 -16.22 29.84 -6.92
C VAL A 32 -16.66 28.47 -6.39
N ASN A 33 -17.91 28.06 -6.64
CA ASN A 33 -18.42 26.76 -6.22
C ASN A 33 -17.61 25.61 -6.86
N GLY A 34 -17.30 25.71 -8.16
CA GLY A 34 -16.45 24.74 -8.84
C GLY A 34 -15.03 24.69 -8.28
N TRP A 35 -14.47 25.83 -7.87
CA TRP A 35 -13.16 25.90 -7.22
C TRP A 35 -13.19 25.30 -5.80
N GLN A 36 -14.19 25.63 -4.99
CA GLN A 36 -14.40 25.07 -3.66
C GLN A 36 -14.56 23.55 -3.72
N ASN A 37 -15.44 23.05 -4.59
CA ASN A 37 -15.64 21.62 -4.81
C ASN A 37 -14.36 20.91 -5.23
N ARG A 38 -13.53 21.52 -6.10
CA ARG A 38 -12.22 20.95 -6.47
C ARG A 38 -11.25 20.91 -5.30
N ARG A 39 -11.25 21.94 -4.45
CA ARG A 39 -10.36 22.01 -3.27
C ARG A 39 -10.75 20.97 -2.23
N GLU A 40 -12.03 20.84 -1.92
CA GLU A 40 -12.55 19.83 -0.98
C GLU A 40 -12.27 18.41 -1.47
N ARG A 41 -12.51 18.11 -2.75
CA ARG A 41 -12.17 16.80 -3.33
C ARG A 41 -10.68 16.47 -3.22
N ARG A 42 -9.79 17.45 -3.40
CA ARG A 42 -8.35 17.28 -3.23
C ARG A 42 -7.97 17.04 -1.77
N ALA A 43 -8.56 17.79 -0.84
CA ALA A 43 -8.35 17.63 0.60
C ALA A 43 -8.80 16.23 1.06
N LEU A 44 -10.00 15.82 0.69
CA LEU A 44 -10.53 14.49 1.01
C LEU A 44 -9.67 13.36 0.43
N ARG A 45 -9.20 13.52 -0.81
CA ARG A 45 -8.29 12.52 -1.42
C ARG A 45 -6.96 12.43 -0.66
N ALA A 46 -6.42 13.55 -0.21
CA ALA A 46 -5.18 13.58 0.57
C ALA A 46 -5.34 12.96 1.96
N GLU A 47 -6.48 13.20 2.62
CA GLU A 47 -6.82 12.58 3.90
C GLU A 47 -6.93 11.06 3.78
N ARG A 48 -7.74 10.57 2.83
CA ARG A 48 -7.87 9.12 2.56
C ARG A 48 -6.55 8.46 2.23
N LEU A 49 -5.71 9.13 1.44
CA LEU A 49 -4.37 8.63 1.13
C LEU A 49 -3.52 8.45 2.38
N ARG A 50 -3.52 9.45 3.28
CA ARG A 50 -2.79 9.40 4.55
C ARG A 50 -3.31 8.27 5.44
N ASP A 51 -4.62 8.12 5.55
CA ASP A 51 -5.24 7.08 6.36
C ASP A 51 -4.93 5.68 5.80
N ALA A 52 -4.96 5.52 4.48
CA ALA A 52 -4.58 4.28 3.81
C ALA A 52 -3.11 3.93 4.09
N HIS A 53 -2.18 4.89 4.00
CA HIS A 53 -0.77 4.66 4.35
C HIS A 53 -0.59 4.29 5.82
N ARG A 54 -1.29 4.97 6.72
CA ARG A 54 -1.24 4.67 8.16
C ARG A 54 -1.77 3.27 8.46
N ALA A 55 -2.88 2.88 7.83
CA ALA A 55 -3.47 1.56 7.98
C ALA A 55 -2.54 0.46 7.44
N LEU A 56 -2.00 0.65 6.23
CA LEU A 56 -1.04 -0.28 5.61
C LEU A 56 0.22 -0.45 6.47
N PHE A 57 0.81 0.65 6.93
CA PHE A 57 1.98 0.62 7.78
C PHE A 57 1.71 -0.16 9.08
N ALA A 58 0.62 0.17 9.78
CA ALA A 58 0.25 -0.50 11.02
C ALA A 58 0.01 -1.99 10.80
N GLN A 59 -0.66 -2.37 9.70
CA GLN A 59 -0.93 -3.77 9.40
C GLN A 59 0.34 -4.56 9.09
N ILE A 60 1.19 -4.05 8.20
CA ILE A 60 2.44 -4.73 7.82
C ILE A 60 3.32 -4.87 9.06
N ARG A 61 3.48 -3.81 9.86
CA ARG A 61 4.29 -3.82 11.08
C ARG A 61 3.75 -4.79 12.15
N ALA A 62 2.43 -4.97 12.23
CA ALA A 62 1.80 -5.88 13.18
C ALA A 62 1.82 -7.35 12.73
N TYR A 63 2.28 -7.65 11.51
CA TYR A 63 2.36 -9.01 11.01
C TYR A 63 3.37 -9.82 11.85
N PRO A 64 3.06 -11.07 12.28
CA PRO A 64 3.89 -11.81 13.23
C PRO A 64 5.36 -11.95 12.81
N LEU A 65 5.64 -12.18 11.53
CA LEU A 65 7.02 -12.25 11.03
C LEU A 65 7.82 -10.97 11.29
N GLN A 66 7.18 -9.81 11.32
CA GLN A 66 7.84 -8.54 11.60
C GLN A 66 8.21 -8.36 13.06
N LEU A 67 7.64 -9.16 13.96
CA LEU A 67 7.94 -9.13 15.39
C LEU A 67 9.07 -10.07 15.80
N VAL A 68 9.46 -11.02 14.93
CA VAL A 68 10.50 -12.03 15.21
C VAL A 68 11.80 -11.67 14.52
N SER A 69 12.91 -11.54 15.24
CA SER A 69 14.20 -11.17 14.62
C SER A 69 14.64 -12.20 13.55
N HIS A 70 15.44 -11.76 12.57
CA HIS A 70 15.98 -12.65 11.54
C HIS A 70 16.79 -13.79 12.17
N GLU A 71 17.58 -13.51 13.21
CA GLU A 71 18.34 -14.51 13.95
C GLU A 71 17.46 -15.52 14.67
N ASP A 72 16.38 -15.08 15.33
CA ASP A 72 15.48 -15.98 16.03
C ASP A 72 14.71 -16.89 15.07
N LEU A 73 14.32 -16.38 13.90
CA LEU A 73 13.68 -17.17 12.85
C LEU A 73 14.63 -18.22 12.27
N GLY A 74 15.89 -17.85 12.02
CA GLY A 74 16.93 -18.76 11.56
C GLY A 74 17.20 -19.87 12.58
N ARG A 75 17.43 -19.48 13.84
CA ARG A 75 17.66 -20.42 14.95
C ARG A 75 16.51 -21.41 15.12
N TYR A 76 15.27 -20.91 15.06
CA TYR A 76 14.09 -21.78 15.10
C TYR A 76 14.07 -22.78 13.94
N GLY A 77 14.44 -22.35 12.73
CA GLY A 77 14.56 -23.22 11.58
C GLY A 77 15.60 -24.32 11.78
N ASP A 78 16.80 -23.95 12.22
CA ASP A 78 17.92 -24.87 12.45
C ASP A 78 17.56 -25.92 13.52
N GLU A 79 17.03 -25.48 14.67
CA GLU A 79 16.59 -26.35 15.75
C GLU A 79 15.52 -27.36 15.29
N MET A 80 14.63 -26.92 14.40
CA MET A 80 13.57 -27.78 13.88
C MET A 80 14.10 -28.78 12.85
N VAL A 81 15.02 -28.37 11.98
CA VAL A 81 15.69 -29.27 11.04
C VAL A 81 16.50 -30.33 11.77
N ASP A 82 17.24 -29.96 12.81
CA ASP A 82 18.01 -30.91 13.61
C ASP A 82 17.10 -31.92 14.32
N ARG A 83 15.94 -31.46 14.82
CA ARG A 83 14.91 -32.36 15.37
C ARG A 83 14.36 -33.32 14.31
N MET A 84 14.07 -32.80 13.11
CA MET A 84 13.59 -33.62 11.99
C MET A 84 14.63 -34.64 11.53
N ARG A 85 15.93 -34.35 11.64
CA ARG A 85 17.01 -35.31 11.37
C ARG A 85 17.11 -36.39 12.45
N ALA A 86 16.96 -36.00 13.72
CA ALA A 86 17.06 -36.90 14.86
C ALA A 86 15.84 -37.84 15.00
N ASP A 87 14.64 -37.37 14.66
CA ASP A 87 13.40 -38.14 14.74
C ASP A 87 12.63 -38.09 13.40
N PRO A 88 12.60 -39.19 12.63
CA PRO A 88 11.83 -39.32 11.39
C PRO A 88 10.31 -39.27 11.58
N GLY A 89 9.84 -39.14 12.82
CA GLY A 89 8.44 -39.09 13.21
C GLY A 89 7.67 -37.86 12.71
N PRO A 90 6.69 -37.36 13.48
CA PRO A 90 5.67 -36.46 12.97
C PRO A 90 6.24 -35.14 12.42
N VAL A 91 5.68 -34.68 11.31
CA VAL A 91 6.03 -33.42 10.66
C VAL A 91 5.82 -32.27 11.66
N PRO A 92 6.79 -31.35 11.81
CA PRO A 92 6.63 -30.20 12.69
C PRO A 92 5.37 -29.41 12.39
N LEU A 93 4.82 -28.76 13.43
CA LEU A 93 3.70 -27.83 13.23
C LEU A 93 4.14 -26.73 12.26
N VAL A 94 3.50 -26.65 11.10
CA VAL A 94 3.64 -25.56 10.14
C VAL A 94 2.56 -24.53 10.43
N PRO A 95 2.88 -23.36 11.02
CA PRO A 95 1.88 -22.36 11.38
C PRO A 95 1.16 -21.82 10.16
N ARG A 96 -0.17 -21.68 10.27
CA ARG A 96 -0.97 -20.95 9.29
C ARG A 96 -1.16 -19.53 9.80
N GLU A 97 -0.41 -18.60 9.22
CA GLU A 97 -0.65 -17.17 9.43
C GLU A 97 -1.69 -16.70 8.43
N ARG A 98 -2.58 -15.77 8.80
CA ARG A 98 -3.58 -15.24 7.89
C ARG A 98 -3.38 -13.74 7.73
N ALA A 99 -2.86 -13.32 6.58
CA ALA A 99 -2.49 -11.94 6.31
C ALA A 99 -3.64 -11.05 5.78
N ASP A 100 -4.76 -11.65 5.40
CA ASP A 100 -5.65 -11.11 4.35
C ASP A 100 -6.58 -9.96 4.74
N ARG A 101 -7.01 -9.84 6.01
CA ARG A 101 -8.18 -9.00 6.34
C ARG A 101 -8.04 -7.51 6.01
N GLY A 102 -6.88 -6.90 6.24
CA GLY A 102 -6.69 -5.48 5.98
C GLY A 102 -6.40 -5.13 4.52
N PHE A 103 -5.68 -5.99 3.79
CA PHE A 103 -5.38 -5.73 2.37
C PHE A 103 -6.63 -5.86 1.51
N VAL A 104 -7.44 -6.88 1.75
CA VAL A 104 -8.71 -7.09 1.04
C VAL A 104 -9.63 -5.88 1.23
N ALA A 105 -9.64 -5.27 2.42
CA ALA A 105 -10.40 -4.05 2.69
C ALA A 105 -9.84 -2.81 1.96
N LEU A 106 -8.55 -2.79 1.62
CA LEU A 106 -7.88 -1.70 0.90
C LEU A 106 -7.98 -1.81 -0.63
N ILE A 107 -8.30 -2.98 -1.20
CA ILE A 107 -8.43 -3.18 -2.65
C ILE A 107 -9.38 -2.16 -3.32
N PRO A 108 -10.59 -1.87 -2.79
CA PRO A 108 -11.48 -0.88 -3.40
C PRO A 108 -10.85 0.53 -3.47
N GLU A 109 -9.95 0.83 -2.54
CA GLU A 109 -9.27 2.12 -2.42
C GLU A 109 -7.90 2.14 -3.09
N ILE A 110 -7.41 1.04 -3.67
CA ILE A 110 -6.05 0.95 -4.22
C ILE A 110 -5.73 2.06 -5.25
N HIS A 111 -6.74 2.55 -5.94
CA HIS A 111 -6.65 3.64 -6.93
C HIS A 111 -6.31 5.02 -6.33
N ILE A 112 -6.39 5.19 -5.01
CA ILE A 112 -5.93 6.40 -4.31
C ILE A 112 -4.42 6.36 -4.06
N LEU A 113 -3.85 5.15 -3.94
CA LEU A 113 -2.44 4.96 -3.66
C LEU A 113 -1.58 5.31 -4.89
N PRO A 114 -0.40 5.89 -4.69
CA PRO A 114 0.57 6.10 -5.75
C PRO A 114 1.23 4.77 -6.12
N ARG A 115 1.68 4.64 -7.37
CA ARG A 115 2.36 3.44 -7.86
C ARG A 115 3.54 2.99 -6.99
N VAL A 116 4.33 3.94 -6.49
CA VAL A 116 5.46 3.69 -5.58
C VAL A 116 5.05 2.97 -4.28
N THR A 117 3.78 3.06 -3.88
CA THR A 117 3.21 2.30 -2.76
C THR A 117 2.50 1.04 -3.21
N ILE A 118 1.76 1.09 -4.34
CA ILE A 118 1.02 -0.07 -4.85
C ILE A 118 1.95 -1.25 -5.09
N ASP A 119 3.04 -1.05 -5.83
CA ASP A 119 3.91 -2.16 -6.23
C ASP A 119 4.49 -2.89 -4.99
N PRO A 120 5.12 -2.21 -4.01
CA PRO A 120 5.62 -2.87 -2.81
C PRO A 120 4.54 -3.57 -1.96
N VAL A 121 3.35 -2.97 -1.87
CA VAL A 121 2.21 -3.54 -1.12
C VAL A 121 1.71 -4.82 -1.80
N VAL A 122 1.47 -4.79 -3.11
CA VAL A 122 1.01 -5.97 -3.86
C VAL A 122 2.03 -7.10 -3.75
N THR A 123 3.32 -6.82 -3.99
CA THR A 123 4.37 -7.84 -3.84
C THR A 123 4.44 -8.40 -2.42
N HIS A 124 4.11 -7.62 -1.39
CA HIS A 124 4.03 -8.11 -0.01
C HIS A 124 3.00 -9.19 0.15
N TYR A 125 1.77 -8.89 -0.20
CA TYR A 125 0.67 -9.83 -0.03
C TYR A 125 0.80 -11.03 -0.96
N THR A 126 1.36 -10.86 -2.16
CA THR A 126 1.71 -11.99 -3.03
C THR A 126 2.72 -12.94 -2.36
N HIS A 127 3.76 -12.41 -1.71
CA HIS A 127 4.73 -13.26 -0.98
C HIS A 127 4.08 -13.95 0.23
N LEU A 128 3.24 -13.24 0.99
CA LEU A 128 2.54 -13.85 2.13
C LEU A 128 1.59 -14.96 1.67
N HIS A 129 0.85 -14.75 0.58
CA HIS A 129 -0.02 -15.79 0.02
C HIS A 129 0.77 -17.00 -0.50
N ALA A 130 1.97 -16.80 -1.05
CA ALA A 130 2.82 -17.92 -1.45
C ALA A 130 3.30 -18.74 -0.24
N ILE A 131 3.62 -18.09 0.88
CA ILE A 131 3.97 -18.77 2.14
C ILE A 131 2.76 -19.50 2.72
N GLU A 132 1.58 -18.87 2.71
CA GLU A 132 0.32 -19.50 3.15
C GLU A 132 0.00 -20.75 2.32
N ALA A 133 0.14 -20.68 0.99
CA ALA A 133 -0.07 -21.80 0.10
C ALA A 133 0.92 -22.95 0.37
N LEU A 134 2.21 -22.63 0.52
CA LEU A 134 3.22 -23.63 0.89
C LEU A 134 2.92 -24.26 2.26
N ALA A 135 2.48 -23.46 3.24
CA ALA A 135 2.08 -23.97 4.54
C ALA A 135 0.90 -24.93 4.44
N ASP A 136 -0.10 -24.62 3.61
CA ASP A 136 -1.24 -25.50 3.37
C ASP A 136 -0.82 -26.80 2.68
N ASP A 137 0.06 -26.73 1.68
CA ASP A 137 0.61 -27.90 1.00
C ASP A 137 1.42 -28.79 1.96
N MET A 138 2.26 -28.21 2.82
CA MET A 138 3.05 -28.94 3.82
C MET A 138 2.20 -29.63 4.89
N ARG A 139 0.98 -29.13 5.13
CA ARG A 139 0.01 -29.71 6.07
C ARG A 139 -0.85 -30.80 5.44
N ALA A 140 -0.81 -30.96 4.11
CA ALA A 140 -1.55 -31.99 3.41
C ALA A 140 -1.03 -33.39 3.77
N GLU A 141 -1.92 -34.38 3.82
CA GLU A 141 -1.59 -35.76 4.17
C GLU A 141 -0.49 -36.37 3.28
N GLY A 142 -0.41 -35.95 2.02
CA GLY A 142 0.60 -36.40 1.07
C GLY A 142 2.03 -36.05 1.45
N VAL A 143 2.25 -35.00 2.26
CA VAL A 143 3.61 -34.60 2.69
C VAL A 143 4.15 -35.53 3.76
N ALA A 144 3.29 -36.12 4.60
CA ALA A 144 3.70 -37.15 5.54
C ALA A 144 4.24 -38.41 4.85
N ALA A 145 3.76 -38.70 3.63
CA ALA A 145 4.22 -39.83 2.83
C ALA A 145 5.57 -39.59 2.11
N LEU A 146 6.08 -38.36 2.10
CA LEU A 146 7.39 -38.05 1.52
C LEU A 146 8.53 -38.60 2.39
N GLY A 147 9.64 -38.98 1.76
CA GLY A 147 10.87 -39.34 2.48
C GLY A 147 11.39 -38.19 3.33
N GLN A 148 12.04 -38.51 4.45
CA GLN A 148 12.50 -37.57 5.47
C GLN A 148 13.35 -36.42 4.90
N GLU A 149 14.33 -36.73 4.03
CA GLU A 149 15.15 -35.74 3.32
C GLU A 149 14.31 -34.70 2.57
N ARG A 150 13.25 -35.14 1.88
CA ARG A 150 12.39 -34.24 1.12
C ARG A 150 11.53 -33.37 2.03
N ARG A 151 11.09 -33.90 3.18
CA ARG A 151 10.36 -33.12 4.19
C ARG A 151 11.26 -32.06 4.82
N ILE A 152 12.53 -32.38 5.08
CA ILE A 152 13.53 -31.43 5.60
C ILE A 152 13.74 -30.31 4.58
N ALA A 153 13.99 -30.64 3.31
CA ALA A 153 14.18 -29.64 2.26
C ALA A 153 12.97 -28.69 2.11
N LEU A 154 11.74 -29.24 2.16
CA LEU A 154 10.52 -28.41 2.16
C LEU A 154 10.43 -27.48 3.36
N TYR A 155 10.83 -27.96 4.55
CA TYR A 155 10.83 -27.15 5.76
C TYR A 155 11.88 -26.03 5.71
N GLU A 156 13.08 -26.33 5.21
CA GLU A 156 14.14 -25.34 4.98
C GLU A 156 13.68 -24.26 3.99
N ASP A 157 13.03 -24.65 2.89
CA ASP A 157 12.46 -23.71 1.92
C ASP A 157 11.36 -22.84 2.56
N TYR A 158 10.49 -23.42 3.39
CA TYR A 158 9.46 -22.68 4.13
C TYR A 158 10.06 -21.63 5.08
N ILE A 159 11.06 -21.99 5.88
CA ILE A 159 11.75 -21.04 6.77
C ILE A 159 12.46 -19.95 5.96
N ARG A 160 13.13 -20.31 4.86
CA ARG A 160 13.80 -19.35 3.97
C ARG A 160 12.82 -18.34 3.38
N MET A 161 11.65 -18.80 2.92
CA MET A 161 10.61 -17.91 2.40
C MET A 161 10.08 -16.95 3.47
N ARG A 162 9.92 -17.42 4.73
CA ARG A 162 9.54 -16.56 5.85
C ARG A 162 10.59 -15.49 6.14
N GLY A 163 11.88 -15.85 6.12
CA GLY A 163 12.99 -14.90 6.28
C GLY A 163 12.97 -13.82 5.20
N LEU A 164 12.87 -14.23 3.93
CA LEU A 164 12.75 -13.29 2.81
C LEU A 164 11.52 -12.38 2.94
N ALA A 165 10.37 -12.91 3.36
CA ALA A 165 9.17 -12.09 3.54
C ALA A 165 9.31 -11.04 4.64
N ARG A 166 10.04 -11.35 5.73
CA ARG A 166 10.41 -10.39 6.77
C ARG A 166 11.25 -9.27 6.18
N ASP A 167 12.38 -9.60 5.54
CA ASP A 167 13.31 -8.62 4.98
C ASP A 167 12.63 -7.70 3.97
N TYR A 168 11.82 -8.28 3.07
CA TYR A 168 11.04 -7.48 2.14
C TYR A 168 9.99 -6.62 2.85
N GLY A 169 9.40 -7.11 3.94
CA GLY A 169 8.48 -6.34 4.76
C GLY A 169 9.15 -5.10 5.36
N GLU A 170 10.38 -5.20 5.86
CA GLU A 170 11.14 -4.07 6.40
C GLU A 170 11.42 -3.00 5.33
N VAL A 171 11.87 -3.44 4.15
CA VAL A 171 12.08 -2.56 2.98
C VAL A 171 10.80 -1.81 2.60
N ARG A 172 9.65 -2.50 2.64
CA ARG A 172 8.35 -1.90 2.29
C ARG A 172 7.87 -0.89 3.33
N LEU A 173 8.08 -1.19 4.61
CA LEU A 173 7.78 -0.27 5.70
C LEU A 173 8.56 1.03 5.54
N ALA A 174 9.85 0.95 5.20
CA ALA A 174 10.68 2.14 4.94
C ALA A 174 10.14 3.00 3.79
N VAL A 175 9.69 2.39 2.69
CA VAL A 175 9.10 3.11 1.55
C VAL A 175 7.77 3.78 1.92
N ILE A 176 6.91 3.09 2.66
CA ILE A 176 5.62 3.62 3.12
C ILE A 176 5.84 4.77 4.11
N GLU A 177 6.77 4.62 5.04
CA GLU A 177 7.12 5.64 6.04
C GLU A 177 7.75 6.88 5.40
N SER A 178 8.66 6.70 4.44
CA SER A 178 9.24 7.79 3.65
C SER A 178 8.16 8.55 2.88
N TYR A 179 7.18 7.84 2.32
CA TYR A 179 6.04 8.50 1.67
C TYR A 179 5.21 9.31 2.66
N ALA A 180 4.87 8.71 3.81
CA ALA A 180 4.01 9.33 4.80
C ALA A 180 4.66 10.59 5.40
N SER A 181 5.98 10.61 5.54
CA SER A 181 6.75 11.71 6.15
C SER A 181 7.12 12.79 5.13
N ASP A 182 7.71 12.39 4.00
CA ASP A 182 8.40 13.29 3.07
C ASP A 182 7.77 13.32 1.67
N GLY A 183 6.72 12.52 1.46
CA GLY A 183 5.95 12.48 0.23
C GLY A 183 6.57 11.63 -0.88
N LYS A 184 5.98 11.75 -2.08
CA LYS A 184 6.24 10.86 -3.21
C LYS A 184 7.70 10.80 -3.65
N THR A 185 8.36 11.95 -3.77
CA THR A 185 9.73 12.03 -4.30
C THR A 185 10.73 11.33 -3.38
N ALA A 186 10.57 11.48 -2.06
CA ALA A 186 11.39 10.81 -1.07
C ALA A 186 11.17 9.29 -1.12
N ALA A 187 9.91 8.84 -1.15
CA ALA A 187 9.59 7.41 -1.26
C ALA A 187 10.17 6.77 -2.53
N GLU A 188 10.16 7.48 -3.67
CA GLU A 188 10.78 7.00 -4.90
C GLU A 188 12.31 6.95 -4.81
N ALA A 189 12.93 7.91 -4.13
CA ALA A 189 14.38 7.89 -3.87
C ALA A 189 14.75 6.72 -2.95
N GLU A 190 13.94 6.48 -1.91
CA GLU A 190 14.10 5.38 -0.97
C GLU A 190 13.92 4.03 -1.67
N ALA A 191 12.87 3.87 -2.47
CA ALA A 191 12.65 2.66 -3.27
C ALA A 191 13.84 2.38 -4.21
N ARG A 192 14.41 3.41 -4.85
CA ARG A 192 15.60 3.26 -5.70
C ARG A 192 16.83 2.87 -4.88
N ARG A 193 17.03 3.46 -3.70
CA ARG A 193 18.14 3.13 -2.79
C ARG A 193 18.09 1.66 -2.40
N LEU A 194 16.93 1.19 -1.96
CA LEU A 194 16.69 -0.19 -1.51
C LEU A 194 16.69 -1.21 -2.65
N SER A 195 16.30 -0.82 -3.87
CA SER A 195 16.37 -1.68 -5.06
C SER A 195 17.77 -1.75 -5.69
N SER A 196 18.71 -0.87 -5.30
CA SER A 196 20.04 -0.85 -5.88
C SER A 196 20.90 -2.00 -5.34
N PRO A 197 21.58 -2.80 -6.19
CA PRO A 197 22.43 -3.92 -5.75
C PRO A 197 23.61 -3.56 -4.82
N GLY A 198 23.83 -2.28 -4.54
CA GLY A 198 24.93 -1.78 -3.71
C GLY A 198 24.65 -1.79 -2.20
N ALA A 199 23.38 -1.86 -1.77
CA ALA A 199 23.04 -1.85 -0.34
C ALA A 199 23.41 -3.17 0.38
N ALA A 200 23.46 -4.29 -0.33
CA ALA A 200 23.83 -5.60 0.24
C ALA A 200 25.34 -5.77 0.52
N ARG A 201 26.21 -4.84 0.07
CA ARG A 201 27.68 -4.93 0.27
C ARG A 201 28.23 -3.92 1.27
N SER A 202 27.38 -3.13 1.92
CA SER A 202 27.81 -2.09 2.86
C SER A 202 26.96 -2.14 4.14
N ALA A 203 26.93 -3.29 4.79
CA ALA A 203 26.71 -3.37 6.23
C ALA A 203 28.06 -3.78 6.84
N PRO A 204 28.67 -2.96 7.72
CA PRO A 204 29.85 -3.37 8.48
C PRO A 204 29.53 -4.49 9.48
#